data_AF-A0A0B1SHX2-F1
#
_entry.id   AF-A0A0B1SHX2-F1
#
_cell.length_a   1.000
_cell.length_b   1.000
_cell.length_c   1.000
_cell.angle_alpha   90.00
_cell.angle_beta   90.00
_cell.angle_gamma   90.00
#
_symmetry.space_group_name_H-M   'P 1'
#
loop_
_entity.id
_entity.type
_entity.pdbx_description
1 polymer ?
#
loop_
_entity_poly.entity_id
_entity_poly.type
_entity_poly.pdbx_seq_one_letter_code
_entity_poly.pdbx_strand_id
1 'polypeptide(L)'
;MMRWMFANPDRWDEFLLKTEYPHFPDYAHVMSGGCPGFAAGVLHWPEDMILGGVKRKSKGGDMQSADALQSVFLVASPNDVFLRFKKKGDRPLAKPDLNQDQWNEKRAQEVIQQWQRNFTQMLYKHKANFDEQ
;
A
#
# COMPACT_ATOMS: atom_id res chain seq x y z
N MET A 1 -1.76 -7.04 -23.10
CA MET A 1 -3.15 -6.62 -23.41
C MET A 1 -3.42 -5.19 -22.92
N MET A 2 -3.68 -4.95 -21.62
CA MET A 2 -4.06 -3.62 -21.09
C MET A 2 -3.15 -2.45 -21.51
N ARG A 3 -1.82 -2.59 -21.41
CA ARG A 3 -0.88 -1.52 -21.82
C ARG A 3 -0.97 -1.15 -23.31
N TRP A 4 -1.22 -2.12 -24.18
CA TRP A 4 -1.41 -1.87 -25.61
C TRP A 4 -2.73 -1.17 -25.88
N MET A 5 -3.81 -1.60 -25.20
CA MET A 5 -5.11 -0.95 -25.30
C MET A 5 -5.03 0.52 -24.88
N PHE A 6 -4.40 0.83 -23.74
CA PHE A 6 -4.24 2.23 -23.31
C PHE A 6 -3.39 3.08 -24.26
N ALA A 7 -2.47 2.48 -25.02
CA ALA A 7 -1.66 3.16 -26.02
C ALA A 7 -2.35 3.34 -27.39
N ASN A 8 -3.46 2.62 -27.64
CA ASN A 8 -4.16 2.63 -28.94
C ASN A 8 -5.69 2.68 -28.73
N PRO A 9 -6.22 3.75 -28.09
CA PRO A 9 -7.65 3.86 -27.77
C PRO A 9 -8.56 3.92 -29.00
N ASP A 10 -8.02 4.37 -30.13
CA ASP A 10 -8.68 4.48 -31.43
C ASP A 10 -8.87 3.13 -32.14
N ARG A 11 -8.15 2.09 -31.71
CA ARG A 11 -8.16 0.76 -32.34
C ARG A 11 -8.94 -0.30 -31.54
N TRP A 12 -9.71 0.12 -30.54
CA TRP A 12 -10.45 -0.82 -29.70
C TRP A 12 -11.59 -1.51 -30.44
N ASP A 13 -12.19 -0.84 -31.42
CA ASP A 13 -13.28 -1.37 -32.25
C ASP A 13 -12.85 -2.54 -33.15
N GLU A 14 -11.54 -2.69 -33.42
CA GLU A 14 -11.00 -3.86 -34.10
C GLU A 14 -11.19 -5.17 -33.31
N PHE A 15 -11.30 -5.09 -31.98
CA PHE A 15 -11.29 -6.26 -31.09
C PHE A 15 -12.45 -6.32 -30.09
N LEU A 16 -13.11 -5.19 -29.80
CA LEU A 16 -14.14 -5.05 -28.78
C LEU A 16 -15.38 -4.39 -29.36
N LEU A 17 -16.56 -4.84 -28.91
CA LEU A 17 -17.76 -4.04 -29.05
C LEU A 17 -17.65 -2.79 -28.16
N LYS A 18 -18.29 -1.68 -28.56
CA LYS A 18 -18.28 -0.44 -27.75
C LYS A 18 -18.76 -0.64 -26.31
N THR A 19 -19.64 -1.61 -26.07
CA THR A 19 -20.12 -2.01 -24.74
C THR A 19 -19.09 -2.71 -23.88
N GLU A 20 -18.00 -3.20 -24.49
CA GLU A 20 -16.90 -3.93 -23.85
C GLU A 20 -15.68 -3.04 -23.63
N TYR A 21 -15.78 -1.75 -23.97
CA TYR A 21 -14.69 -0.82 -23.77
C TYR A 21 -14.35 -0.71 -22.27
N PRO A 22 -13.07 -0.69 -21.91
CA PRO A 22 -12.68 -0.50 -20.52
C PRO A 22 -13.13 0.89 -20.06
N HIS A 23 -13.99 0.91 -19.05
CA HIS A 23 -14.39 2.11 -18.36
C HIS A 23 -13.55 2.29 -17.09
N PHE A 24 -13.15 3.52 -16.80
CA PHE A 24 -12.55 3.82 -15.50
C PHE A 24 -13.61 3.61 -14.40
N PRO A 25 -13.23 3.02 -13.26
CA PRO A 25 -14.14 2.88 -12.14
C PRO A 25 -14.53 4.26 -11.61
N ASP A 26 -15.76 4.38 -11.13
CA ASP A 26 -16.15 5.52 -10.31
C ASP A 26 -15.47 5.39 -8.94
N TYR A 27 -14.27 5.99 -8.81
CA TYR A 27 -13.49 5.93 -7.58
C TYR A 27 -14.24 6.48 -6.37
N ALA A 28 -15.10 7.48 -6.58
CA ALA A 28 -15.86 8.07 -5.49
C ALA A 28 -16.90 7.08 -4.94
N HIS A 29 -17.60 6.40 -5.83
CA HIS A 29 -18.52 5.33 -5.45
C HIS A 29 -17.79 4.12 -4.85
N VAL A 30 -16.73 3.63 -5.50
CA VAL A 30 -16.00 2.42 -5.09
C VAL A 30 -15.32 2.55 -3.73
N MET A 31 -14.82 3.74 -3.39
CA MET A 31 -14.12 3.98 -2.13
C MET A 31 -15.04 4.54 -1.02
N SER A 32 -16.30 4.83 -1.33
CA SER A 32 -17.30 5.32 -0.36
C SER A 32 -17.49 4.28 0.75
N GLY A 33 -17.37 4.71 2.01
CA GLY A 33 -17.51 3.83 3.18
C GLY A 33 -16.26 3.00 3.50
N GLY A 34 -15.18 3.13 2.73
CA GLY A 34 -13.90 2.47 2.97
C GLY A 34 -13.62 1.28 2.07
N CYS A 35 -12.59 0.50 2.39
CA CYS A 35 -12.14 -0.61 1.56
C CYS A 35 -11.90 -1.88 2.38
N PRO A 36 -12.36 -3.05 1.93
CA PRO A 36 -12.07 -4.31 2.60
C PRO A 36 -10.59 -4.70 2.40
N GLY A 37 -10.02 -5.35 3.41
CA GLY A 37 -8.76 -6.09 3.31
C GLY A 37 -8.98 -7.51 2.78
N PHE A 38 -7.94 -8.34 2.86
CA PHE A 38 -8.01 -9.73 2.37
C PHE A 38 -9.08 -10.57 3.08
N ALA A 39 -9.38 -10.25 4.33
CA ALA A 39 -10.43 -10.88 5.13
C ALA A 39 -11.58 -9.88 5.34
N ALA A 40 -12.37 -9.62 4.30
CA ALA A 40 -13.37 -8.55 4.26
C ALA A 40 -14.36 -8.52 5.44
N GLY A 41 -14.66 -9.67 6.08
CA GLY A 41 -15.54 -9.74 7.25
C GLY A 41 -14.88 -9.29 8.58
N VAL A 42 -13.56 -9.12 8.60
CA VAL A 42 -12.78 -8.78 9.81
C VAL A 42 -11.92 -7.54 9.59
N LEU A 43 -11.33 -7.41 8.40
CA LEU A 43 -10.45 -6.32 8.03
C LEU A 43 -11.18 -5.39 7.09
N HIS A 44 -11.71 -4.31 7.65
CA HIS A 44 -12.26 -3.18 6.91
C HIS A 44 -11.44 -1.94 7.22
N TRP A 45 -10.96 -1.26 6.18
CA TRP A 45 -10.25 0.00 6.29
C TRP A 45 -11.25 1.15 6.18
N PRO A 46 -11.52 1.89 7.27
CA PRO A 46 -12.50 2.97 7.25
C PRO A 46 -12.10 4.08 6.27
N GLU A 47 -13.08 4.68 5.63
CA GLU A 47 -12.89 5.77 4.66
C GLU A 47 -11.98 6.87 5.21
N ASP A 48 -12.27 7.38 6.41
CA ASP A 48 -11.52 8.46 7.06
C ASP A 48 -10.04 8.11 7.37
N MET A 49 -9.68 6.83 7.33
CA MET A 49 -8.31 6.37 7.56
C MET A 49 -7.48 6.33 6.27
N ILE A 50 -8.14 6.16 5.11
CA ILE A 50 -7.49 5.99 3.81
C ILE A 50 -7.73 7.18 2.86
N LEU A 51 -8.67 8.07 3.18
CA LEU A 51 -9.00 9.27 2.41
C LEU A 51 -8.95 10.52 3.28
N GLY A 52 -8.45 11.62 2.70
CA GLY A 52 -8.45 12.94 3.32
C GLY A 52 -9.29 13.94 2.51
N GLY A 53 -9.96 14.87 3.19
CA GLY A 53 -10.73 15.94 2.54
C GLY A 53 -11.96 15.44 1.77
N VAL A 54 -12.64 14.41 2.27
CA VAL A 54 -13.81 13.84 1.60
C VAL A 54 -14.95 14.86 1.50
N LYS A 55 -15.51 15.02 0.30
CA LYS A 55 -16.63 15.93 0.00
C LYS A 55 -17.87 15.14 -0.41
N ARG A 56 -19.02 15.57 0.13
CA ARG A 56 -20.33 14.95 -0.07
C ARG A 56 -21.38 16.04 -0.35
N LYS A 57 -22.37 15.72 -1.19
CA LYS A 57 -23.50 16.63 -1.48
C LYS A 57 -24.38 16.90 -0.26
N SER A 58 -24.57 15.89 0.58
CA SER A 58 -25.39 15.95 1.79
C SER A 58 -24.71 15.16 2.90
N LYS A 59 -25.06 15.49 4.15
CA LYS A 59 -24.55 14.76 5.33
C LYS A 59 -25.03 13.30 5.25
N GLY A 60 -24.08 12.36 5.23
CA GLY A 60 -24.36 10.92 5.10
C GLY A 60 -24.64 10.43 3.68
N GLY A 61 -24.51 11.30 2.66
CA GLY A 61 -24.57 10.87 1.25
C GLY A 61 -23.26 10.23 0.79
N ASP A 62 -23.29 9.66 -0.41
CA ASP A 62 -22.11 9.08 -1.06
C ASP A 62 -21.01 10.13 -1.27
N MET A 63 -19.77 9.66 -1.19
CA MET A 63 -18.61 10.45 -1.54
C MET A 63 -18.67 10.91 -3.00
N GLN A 64 -18.24 12.15 -3.25
CA GLN A 64 -18.10 12.70 -4.60
C GLN A 64 -16.64 12.90 -5.00
N SER A 65 -15.82 13.26 -4.02
CA SER A 65 -14.39 13.48 -4.22
C SER A 65 -13.67 13.41 -2.88
N ALA A 66 -12.36 13.21 -2.94
CA ALA A 66 -11.43 13.38 -1.84
C ALA A 66 -10.21 14.17 -2.33
N ASP A 67 -9.55 14.86 -1.41
CA ASP A 67 -8.39 15.69 -1.73
C ASP A 67 -7.06 14.92 -1.54
N ALA A 68 -7.07 13.83 -0.76
CA ALA A 68 -5.87 13.03 -0.49
C ALA A 68 -6.17 11.53 -0.34
N LEU A 69 -5.15 10.72 -0.65
CA LEU A 69 -5.09 9.29 -0.34
C LEU A 69 -4.06 9.05 0.75
N GLN A 70 -4.34 8.13 1.66
CA GLN A 70 -3.45 7.73 2.73
C GLN A 70 -3.21 6.22 2.71
N SER A 71 -1.95 5.81 2.86
CA SER A 71 -1.55 4.42 3.06
C SER A 71 -0.69 4.32 4.31
N VAL A 72 -0.99 3.33 5.17
CA VAL A 72 -0.27 3.10 6.42
C VAL A 72 0.44 1.76 6.35
N PHE A 73 1.77 1.78 6.52
CA PHE A 73 2.59 0.56 6.59
C PHE A 73 2.83 0.22 8.06
N LEU A 74 2.19 -0.86 8.53
CA LEU A 74 2.39 -1.35 9.90
C LEU A 74 3.72 -2.09 10.00
N VAL A 75 4.59 -1.62 10.89
CA VAL A 75 5.92 -2.21 11.13
C VAL A 75 5.95 -2.82 12.53
N ALA A 76 6.52 -4.03 12.65
CA ALA A 76 6.64 -4.73 13.92
C ALA A 76 7.55 -3.97 14.91
N SER A 77 7.34 -4.18 16.21
CA SER A 77 8.18 -3.55 17.24
C SER A 77 9.62 -4.11 17.22
N PRO A 78 10.61 -3.38 17.78
CA PRO A 78 11.97 -3.89 17.93
C PRO A 78 12.05 -5.25 18.62
N ASN A 79 11.28 -5.44 19.69
CA ASN A 79 11.19 -6.71 20.41
C ASN A 79 10.64 -7.84 19.52
N ASP A 80 9.57 -7.59 18.76
CA ASP A 80 8.99 -8.60 17.85
C ASP A 80 10.00 -9.02 16.77
N VAL A 81 10.72 -8.06 16.20
CA VAL A 81 11.77 -8.33 15.21
C VAL A 81 12.91 -9.11 15.85
N PHE A 82 13.36 -8.72 17.04
CA PHE A 82 14.37 -9.46 17.79
C PHE A 82 13.95 -10.92 18.02
N LEU A 83 12.76 -11.14 18.60
CA LEU A 83 12.22 -12.46 18.90
C LEU A 83 11.96 -13.31 17.65
N ARG A 84 11.69 -12.69 16.49
CA ARG A 84 11.51 -13.40 15.23
C ARG A 84 12.82 -14.00 14.71
N PHE A 85 13.94 -13.30 14.88
CA PHE A 85 15.24 -13.70 14.33
C PHE A 85 16.22 -14.29 15.35
N LYS A 86 15.90 -14.24 16.64
CA LYS A 86 16.67 -14.90 17.70
C LYS A 86 16.63 -16.42 17.55
N LYS A 87 17.78 -17.09 17.69
CA LYS A 87 17.86 -18.56 17.77
C LYS A 87 16.97 -19.10 18.90
N LYS A 88 16.14 -20.10 18.58
CA LYS A 88 15.21 -20.75 19.52
C LYS A 88 15.53 -22.24 19.62
N GLY A 89 16.38 -22.61 20.59
CA GLY A 89 16.84 -23.99 20.75
C GLY A 89 17.50 -24.51 19.47
N ASP A 90 17.12 -25.72 19.06
CA ASP A 90 17.65 -26.40 17.87
C ASP A 90 16.89 -26.07 16.58
N ARG A 91 15.97 -25.10 16.60
CA ARG A 91 15.26 -24.69 15.38
C ARG A 91 16.24 -24.08 14.38
N PRO A 92 16.05 -24.34 13.07
CA PRO A 92 16.80 -23.67 12.03
C PRO A 92 16.72 -22.14 12.16
N LEU A 93 17.85 -21.46 11.90
CA LEU A 93 17.91 -20.01 11.94
C LEU A 93 17.05 -19.42 10.81
N ALA A 94 16.14 -18.51 11.16
CA ALA A 94 15.36 -17.75 10.18
C ALA A 94 16.26 -16.90 9.27
N LYS A 95 17.45 -16.52 9.75
CA LYS A 95 18.50 -15.88 8.96
C LYS A 95 19.86 -16.52 9.28
N PRO A 96 20.39 -17.41 8.42
CA PRO A 96 21.62 -18.16 8.69
C PRO A 96 22.84 -17.27 8.93
N ASP A 97 22.97 -16.17 8.19
CA ASP A 97 24.14 -15.28 8.26
C ASP A 97 24.05 -14.24 9.38
N LEU A 98 23.01 -14.29 10.21
CA LEU A 98 22.85 -13.35 11.32
C LEU A 98 23.70 -13.81 12.50
N ASN A 99 24.67 -12.98 12.89
CA ASN A 99 25.47 -13.19 14.10
C ASN A 99 24.56 -13.15 15.34
N GLN A 100 24.30 -14.32 15.92
CA GLN A 100 23.39 -14.47 17.05
C GLN A 100 23.97 -13.90 18.36
N ASP A 101 25.30 -13.87 18.51
CA ASP A 101 25.95 -13.34 19.70
C ASP A 101 25.80 -11.82 19.80
N GLN A 102 25.73 -11.14 18.65
CA GLN A 102 25.52 -9.70 18.57
C GLN A 102 24.04 -9.31 18.41
N TRP A 103 23.15 -10.27 18.16
CA TRP A 103 21.74 -10.00 17.91
C TRP A 103 20.99 -9.72 19.22
N ASN A 104 20.43 -8.51 19.31
CA ASN A 104 19.67 -8.04 20.46
C ASN A 104 18.59 -7.04 20.01
N GLU A 105 17.73 -6.64 20.93
CA GLU A 105 16.63 -5.71 20.65
C GLU A 105 17.11 -4.35 20.11
N LYS A 106 18.26 -3.84 20.59
CA LYS A 106 18.86 -2.61 20.08
C LYS A 106 19.26 -2.73 18.60
N ARG A 107 19.87 -3.85 18.21
CA ARG A 107 20.17 -4.14 16.78
C ARG A 107 18.91 -4.27 15.94
N ALA A 108 17.86 -4.89 16.47
CA ALA A 108 16.56 -4.96 15.79
C ALA A 108 15.95 -3.57 15.59
N GLN A 109 16.03 -2.69 16.59
CA GLN A 109 15.63 -1.29 16.48
C GLN A 109 16.44 -0.56 15.41
N GLU A 110 17.77 -0.73 15.38
CA GLU A 110 18.65 -0.14 14.36
C GLU A 110 18.21 -0.58 12.95
N VAL A 111 17.92 -1.87 12.73
CA VAL A 111 17.42 -2.38 11.45
C VAL A 111 16.11 -1.69 11.04
N ILE A 112 15.14 -1.60 11.95
CA ILE A 112 13.84 -0.95 11.66
C ILE A 112 14.05 0.52 11.31
N GLN A 113 14.86 1.25 12.07
CA GLN A 113 15.13 2.67 11.82
C GLN A 113 15.84 2.90 10.49
N GLN A 114 16.82 2.07 10.15
CA GLN A 114 17.50 2.15 8.86
C GLN A 114 16.54 1.87 7.71
N TRP A 115 15.68 0.86 7.85
CA TRP A 115 14.63 0.58 6.87
C TRP A 115 13.67 1.77 6.73
N GLN A 116 13.17 2.35 7.82
CA GLN A 116 12.28 3.51 7.78
C GLN A 116 12.93 4.71 7.08
N ARG A 117 14.18 5.02 7.41
CA ARG A 117 14.93 6.11 6.76
C ARG A 117 15.09 5.86 5.26
N ASN A 118 15.46 4.65 4.86
CA ASN A 118 15.66 4.33 3.46
C ASN A 118 14.34 4.31 2.68
N PHE A 119 13.27 3.77 3.27
CA PHE A 119 11.92 3.79 2.70
C PHE A 119 11.44 5.23 2.47
N THR A 120 11.60 6.11 3.46
CA THR A 120 11.25 7.53 3.34
C THR A 120 12.08 8.23 2.26
N GLN A 121 13.39 7.97 2.18
CA GLN A 121 14.24 8.55 1.13
C GLN A 121 13.85 8.06 -0.26
N MET A 122 13.51 6.78 -0.41
CA MET A 122 13.02 6.21 -1.66
C MET A 122 11.72 6.87 -2.08
N LEU A 123 10.79 7.10 -1.15
CA LEU A 123 9.53 7.79 -1.43
C LEU A 123 9.78 9.22 -1.91
N TYR A 124 10.60 10.02 -1.22
CA TYR A 124 10.88 11.40 -1.63
C TYR A 124 11.57 11.51 -2.99
N LYS A 125 12.46 10.56 -3.30
CA LYS A 125 13.21 10.52 -4.57
C LYS A 125 12.48 9.76 -5.68
N HIS A 126 11.24 9.31 -5.43
CA HIS A 126 10.52 8.53 -6.42
C HIS A 126 10.25 9.39 -7.66
N LYS A 127 10.54 8.84 -8.85
CA LYS A 127 10.44 9.55 -10.14
C LYS A 127 9.07 10.19 -10.39
N ALA A 128 7.99 9.60 -9.85
CA ALA A 128 6.63 10.11 -10.01
C ALA A 128 6.32 11.36 -9.18
N ASN A 129 7.23 11.81 -8.31
CA ASN A 129 7.07 13.05 -7.55
C ASN A 129 7.50 14.29 -8.34
N PHE A 130 8.15 14.10 -9.48
CA PHE A 130 8.69 15.17 -10.31
C PHE A 130 7.96 15.12 -11.65
N ASP A 131 7.49 16.27 -12.12
CA ASP A 131 6.95 16.37 -13.47
C ASP A 131 8.06 16.05 -14.48
N GLU A 132 7.73 15.33 -15.55
CA GLU A 132 8.65 15.15 -16.67
C GLU A 132 8.96 16.53 -17.25
N GLN A 133 10.22 16.98 -17.14
CA GLN A 133 10.72 18.16 -17.85
C GLN A 133 10.97 17.85 -19.31
#